data_AF-A0A8X8ZN80-F1
#
_entry.id   AF-A0A8X8ZN80-F1
#
_cell.length_a   1.000
_cell.length_b   1.000
_cell.length_c   1.000
_cell.angle_alpha   90.00
_cell.angle_beta   90.00
_cell.angle_gamma   90.00
#
_symmetry.space_group_name_H-M   'P 1'
#
loop_
_entity.id
_entity.type
_entity.pdbx_description
1 polymer ?
#
loop_
_entity_poly.entity_id
_entity_poly.type
_entity_poly.pdbx_seq_one_letter_code
_entity_poly.pdbx_strand_id
1 'polypeptide(L)'
;MTEVNGRASHCNDVCNLQRLVKRDSSICRNASIEWEESRRKWTGDISQRPRGMQNDPIISWSTTYEDLLSTNDPFPKPIPLPEMVDFLVDTWHDEGLFD
;
A
#
# COMPACT_ATOMS: atom_id res chain seq x y z
N MET A 1 -35.78 52.09 -30.51
CA MET A 1 -34.55 51.36 -30.88
C MET A 1 -34.02 50.68 -29.63
N THR A 2 -34.26 49.39 -29.47
CA THR A 2 -33.66 48.60 -28.38
C THR A 2 -33.01 47.38 -29.00
N GLU A 3 -31.71 47.48 -29.29
CA GLU A 3 -30.89 46.34 -29.64
C GLU A 3 -30.02 45.93 -28.45
N VAL A 4 -30.40 44.79 -27.90
CA VAL A 4 -29.58 43.65 -27.48
C VAL A 4 -28.13 43.92 -27.08
N ASN A 5 -27.81 43.71 -25.79
CA ASN A 5 -26.47 43.33 -25.36
C ASN A 5 -26.56 42.48 -24.07
N GLY A 6 -26.75 41.17 -24.22
CA GLY A 6 -26.86 40.25 -23.07
C GLY A 6 -26.35 38.82 -23.30
N ARG A 7 -25.65 38.54 -24.41
CA ARG A 7 -25.31 37.15 -24.80
C ARG A 7 -23.84 36.75 -24.65
N ALA A 8 -22.94 37.67 -24.26
CA ALA A 8 -21.51 37.39 -24.22
C ALA A 8 -20.98 36.76 -22.91
N SER A 9 -21.69 36.88 -21.79
CA SER A 9 -21.20 36.36 -20.50
C SER A 9 -21.40 34.85 -20.34
N HIS A 10 -22.56 34.34 -20.79
CA HIS A 10 -22.96 32.94 -20.53
C HIS A 10 -22.08 31.91 -21.25
N CYS A 11 -21.53 32.24 -22.42
CA CYS A 11 -20.64 31.34 -23.15
C CYS A 11 -19.24 31.25 -22.52
N ASN A 12 -18.80 32.28 -21.79
CA ASN A 12 -17.47 32.32 -21.20
C ASN A 12 -17.39 31.44 -19.94
N ASP A 13 -18.45 31.46 -19.13
CA ASP A 13 -18.55 30.65 -17.91
C ASP A 13 -18.59 29.16 -18.22
N VAL A 14 -19.37 28.74 -19.22
CA VAL A 14 -19.47 27.34 -19.66
C VAL A 14 -18.14 26.83 -20.24
N CYS A 15 -17.45 27.65 -21.04
CA CYS A 15 -16.11 27.31 -21.55
C CYS A 15 -15.08 27.15 -20.44
N ASN A 16 -15.14 28.00 -19.40
CA ASN A 16 -14.24 27.92 -18.24
C ASN A 16 -14.51 26.69 -17.37
N LEU A 17 -15.78 26.39 -17.10
CA LEU A 17 -16.20 25.18 -16.39
C LEU A 17 -15.72 23.91 -17.10
N GLN A 18 -15.92 23.82 -18.42
CA GLN A 18 -15.43 22.70 -19.21
C GLN A 18 -13.90 22.55 -19.15
N ARG A 19 -13.16 23.67 -19.12
CA ARG A 19 -11.70 23.67 -19.04
C ARG A 19 -11.19 23.24 -17.66
N LEU A 20 -11.87 23.65 -16.59
CA LEU A 20 -11.55 23.25 -15.22
C LEU A 20 -11.79 21.75 -15.00
N VAL A 21 -12.95 21.24 -15.43
CA VAL A 21 -13.27 19.80 -15.34
C VAL A 21 -12.25 18.96 -16.12
N LYS A 22 -11.85 19.42 -17.31
CA LYS A 22 -10.83 18.74 -18.13
C LYS A 22 -9.46 18.78 -17.47
N ARG A 23 -9.12 19.88 -16.77
CA ARG A 23 -7.87 20.03 -16.02
C ARG A 23 -7.85 19.14 -14.78
N ASP A 24 -8.91 19.12 -13.99
CA ASP A 24 -9.00 18.28 -12.79
C ASP A 24 -8.97 16.80 -13.15
N SER A 25 -9.70 16.39 -14.19
CA SER A 25 -9.63 15.02 -14.70
C SER A 25 -8.22 14.63 -15.15
N SER A 26 -7.47 15.55 -15.77
CA SER A 26 -6.07 15.30 -16.16
C SER A 26 -5.13 15.20 -14.95
N ILE A 27 -5.33 16.02 -13.92
CA ILE A 27 -4.53 15.99 -12.69
C ILE A 27 -4.78 14.68 -11.94
N CYS A 28 -6.04 14.27 -11.75
CA CYS A 28 -6.39 13.02 -11.10
C CYS A 28 -5.86 11.81 -11.87
N ARG A 29 -5.93 11.84 -13.21
CA ARG A 29 -5.35 10.79 -14.05
C ARG A 29 -3.84 10.70 -13.86
N ASN A 30 -3.13 11.82 -13.85
CA ASN A 30 -1.68 11.83 -13.66
C ASN A 30 -1.29 11.33 -12.26
N ALA A 31 -1.95 11.81 -11.21
CA ALA A 31 -1.71 11.35 -9.84
C ALA A 31 -1.97 9.84 -9.66
N SER A 32 -3.00 9.31 -10.33
CA SER A 32 -3.29 7.87 -10.31
C SER A 32 -2.20 7.05 -11.02
N ILE A 33 -1.63 7.56 -12.10
CA ILE A 33 -0.53 6.90 -12.82
C ILE A 33 0.74 6.92 -11.98
N GLU A 34 1.09 8.08 -11.40
CA GLU A 34 2.25 8.24 -10.53
C GLU A 34 2.19 7.33 -9.29
N TRP A 35 1.00 7.20 -8.69
CA TRP A 35 0.76 6.28 -7.60
C TRP A 35 0.94 4.81 -8.01
N GLU A 36 0.35 4.41 -9.14
CA GLU A 36 0.45 3.04 -9.63
C GLU A 36 1.89 2.67 -10.01
N GLU A 37 2.63 3.59 -10.63
CA GLU A 37 4.06 3.43 -10.91
C GLU A 37 4.88 3.29 -9.62
N SER A 38 4.61 4.14 -8.62
CA SER A 38 5.27 4.08 -7.31
C SER A 38 5.00 2.76 -6.59
N ARG A 39 3.74 2.30 -6.59
CA ARG A 39 3.32 1.03 -6.00
C ARG A 39 3.98 -0.17 -6.70
N ARG A 40 4.03 -0.16 -8.03
CA ARG A 40 4.72 -1.21 -8.82
C ARG A 40 6.20 -1.28 -8.47
N LYS A 41 6.86 -0.13 -8.31
CA LYS A 41 8.27 -0.07 -7.89
C LYS A 41 8.50 -0.60 -6.47
N TRP A 42 7.60 -0.29 -5.53
CA TRP A 42 7.65 -0.77 -4.14
C TRP A 42 7.41 -2.27 -4.00
N THR A 43 6.42 -2.78 -4.72
CA THR A 43 6.06 -4.21 -4.64
C THR A 43 7.14 -5.10 -5.27
N GLY A 44 7.92 -4.55 -6.20
CA GLY A 44 8.95 -5.25 -6.95
C GLY A 44 8.35 -6.31 -7.88
N ASP A 45 9.22 -7.06 -8.55
CA ASP A 45 8.77 -8.19 -9.36
C ASP A 45 8.50 -9.40 -8.45
N ILE A 46 7.21 -9.62 -8.14
CA ILE A 46 6.76 -10.76 -7.33
C ILE A 46 7.23 -12.09 -7.96
N SER A 47 7.42 -12.15 -9.28
CA SER A 47 7.92 -13.34 -9.97
C SER A 47 9.40 -13.64 -9.70
N GLN A 48 10.18 -12.62 -9.31
CA GLN A 48 11.58 -12.75 -8.88
C GLN A 48 11.70 -13.07 -7.39
N ARG A 49 10.60 -12.98 -6.62
CA ARG A 49 10.61 -13.49 -5.24
C ARG A 49 10.76 -15.01 -5.34
N PRO A 50 11.81 -15.60 -4.75
CA PRO A 50 11.90 -17.05 -4.70
C PRO A 50 10.60 -17.56 -4.07
N ARG A 51 9.81 -18.32 -4.86
CA ARG A 51 8.67 -19.07 -4.33
C ARG A 51 9.26 -19.96 -3.26
N GLY A 52 9.00 -19.61 -2.01
CA GLY A 52 9.69 -20.17 -0.86
C GLY A 52 9.73 -21.68 -0.96
N MET A 53 10.90 -22.21 -1.29
CA MET A 53 11.22 -23.56 -0.86
C MET A 53 11.00 -23.58 0.64
N GLN A 54 10.33 -24.63 1.09
CA GLN A 54 10.30 -25.13 2.45
C GLN A 54 11.74 -25.13 2.98
N ASN A 55 12.16 -23.98 3.49
CA ASN A 55 13.40 -23.77 4.21
C ASN A 55 13.12 -24.13 5.66
N ASP A 56 14.16 -24.51 6.39
CA ASP A 56 14.06 -24.64 7.83
C ASP A 56 13.51 -23.35 8.43
N PRO A 57 12.63 -23.44 9.45
CA PRO A 57 12.05 -22.28 10.10
C PRO A 57 13.17 -21.36 10.63
N ILE A 58 13.03 -20.06 10.37
CA ILE A 58 13.96 -19.01 10.78
C ILE A 58 13.81 -18.74 12.28
N ILE A 59 12.60 -18.80 12.80
CA ILE A 59 12.28 -18.76 14.22
C ILE A 59 12.36 -20.19 14.75
N SER A 60 13.17 -20.40 15.78
CA SER A 60 13.21 -21.72 16.43
C SER A 60 11.90 -21.95 17.18
N TRP A 61 11.44 -23.19 17.19
CA TRP A 61 10.31 -23.63 18.03
C TRP A 61 10.58 -23.46 19.52
N SER A 62 11.85 -23.30 19.90
CA SER A 62 12.29 -23.04 21.27
C SER A 62 12.52 -21.55 21.58
N THR A 63 12.27 -20.66 20.62
CA THR A 63 12.40 -19.21 20.81
C THR A 63 11.18 -18.71 21.58
N THR A 64 11.37 -17.83 22.57
CA THR A 64 10.26 -17.14 23.25
C THR A 64 10.04 -15.73 22.69
N TYR A 65 8.89 -15.11 22.98
CA TYR A 65 8.63 -13.73 22.58
C TYR A 65 9.68 -12.74 23.12
N GLU A 66 10.07 -12.94 24.37
CA GLU A 66 11.13 -12.15 25.02
C GLU A 66 12.48 -12.33 24.32
N ASP A 67 12.82 -13.53 23.83
CA ASP A 67 14.06 -13.75 23.08
C ASP A 67 14.07 -12.97 21.74
N LEU A 68 12.92 -12.86 21.07
CA LEU A 68 12.78 -12.07 19.84
C LEU A 68 12.93 -10.56 20.09
N LEU A 69 12.45 -10.08 21.23
CA LEU A 69 12.52 -8.67 21.62
C LEU A 69 13.82 -8.30 22.34
N SER A 70 14.59 -9.29 22.79
CA SER A 70 15.86 -9.08 23.51
C SER A 70 16.91 -8.36 22.66
N THR A 71 16.83 -8.46 21.33
CA THR A 71 17.73 -7.82 20.38
C THR A 71 16.95 -7.17 19.24
N ASN A 72 17.43 -6.02 18.76
CA ASN A 72 16.90 -5.35 17.56
C ASN A 72 17.70 -5.71 16.30
N ASP A 73 18.55 -6.74 16.38
CA ASP A 73 19.33 -7.20 15.24
C ASP A 73 18.41 -7.80 14.17
N PRO A 74 18.65 -7.49 12.88
CA PRO A 74 17.85 -8.06 11.81
C PRO A 74 18.09 -9.56 11.68
N PHE A 75 17.02 -10.31 11.36
CA PHE A 75 17.13 -11.74 11.07
C PHE A 75 18.05 -12.00 9.87
N PRO A 76 18.79 -13.14 9.86
CA PRO A 76 19.70 -13.48 8.76
C PRO A 76 18.98 -13.66 7.42
N LYS A 77 17.67 -13.95 7.45
CA LYS A 77 16.78 -14.03 6.29
C LYS A 77 15.43 -13.41 6.63
N PRO A 78 14.68 -12.86 5.65
CA PRO A 78 13.33 -12.39 5.88
C PRO A 78 12.41 -13.52 6.33
N ILE A 79 11.65 -13.31 7.41
CA ILE A 79 10.72 -14.31 7.93
C ILE A 79 9.46 -14.37 7.06
N PRO A 80 9.06 -15.55 6.55
CA PRO A 80 7.76 -15.74 5.93
C PRO A 80 6.63 -15.32 6.87
N LEU A 81 5.65 -14.58 6.34
CA LEU A 81 4.50 -14.15 7.15
C LEU A 81 3.77 -15.32 7.85
N PRO A 82 3.54 -16.49 7.21
CA PRO A 82 2.91 -17.62 7.90
C PRO A 82 3.66 -18.07 9.15
N GLU A 83 5.00 -18.10 9.07
CA GLU A 83 5.85 -18.53 10.18
C GLU A 83 5.76 -17.58 11.38
N MET A 84 5.74 -16.26 11.14
CA MET A 84 5.50 -15.27 12.20
C MET A 84 4.11 -15.43 12.84
N VAL A 85 3.10 -15.77 12.05
CA VAL A 85 1.73 -15.94 12.55
C VAL A 85 1.63 -17.20 13.40
N ASP A 86 2.17 -18.33 12.93
CA ASP A 86 2.18 -19.60 13.65
C ASP A 86 2.88 -19.44 15.02
N PHE A 87 4.06 -18.81 15.04
CA PHE A 87 4.79 -18.51 16.27
C PHE A 87 3.98 -17.66 17.28
N LEU A 88 3.30 -16.62 16.81
CA LEU A 88 2.52 -15.73 17.69
C LEU A 88 1.30 -16.45 18.27
N VAL A 89 0.63 -17.29 17.47
CA VAL A 89 -0.51 -18.09 17.93
C VAL A 89 -0.08 -19.04 19.05
N ASP A 90 1.05 -19.73 18.89
CA ASP A 90 1.59 -20.63 19.92
C ASP A 90 1.95 -19.87 21.20
N THR A 91 2.65 -18.74 21.07
CA THR A 91 3.01 -17.87 22.21
C THR A 91 1.77 -17.41 22.97
N TRP A 92 0.75 -16.90 22.28
CA TRP A 92 -0.44 -16.39 22.94
C TRP A 92 -1.29 -17.48 23.58
N HIS A 93 -1.31 -18.67 23.00
CA HIS A 93 -1.99 -19.83 23.57
C HIS A 93 -1.30 -20.27 24.87
N ASP A 94 0.03 -20.33 24.88
CA ASP A 94 0.82 -20.72 26.06
C ASP A 94 0.71 -19.69 27.20
N GLU A 95 0.56 -18.40 26.85
CA GLU A 95 0.36 -17.31 27.81
C GLU A 95 -1.09 -17.17 28.32
N GLY A 96 -2.05 -17.91 27.74
CA GLY A 96 -3.47 -17.81 28.11
C GLY A 96 -4.09 -16.44 27.78
N LEU A 97 -3.55 -15.74 26.78
CA LEU A 97 -4.08 -14.45 26.31
C LEU A 97 -5.39 -14.58 25.53
N PHE A 98 -5.74 -15.81 25.13
CA PHE A 98 -7.01 -16.17 24.53
C PHE A 98 -7.69 -17.26 25.37
N ASP A 99 -8.48 -16.84 26.36
CA ASP A 99 -9.40 -17.67 27.15
C ASP A 99 -10.77 -16.97 27.25
#